data_AF-A0A7W8FM88-F1
#
_entry.id   AF-A0A7W8FM88-F1
#
_cell.length_a   1.000
_cell.length_b   1.000
_cell.length_c   1.000
_cell.angle_alpha   90.00
_cell.angle_beta   90.00
_cell.angle_gamma   90.00
#
_symmetry.space_group_name_H-M   'P 1'
#
loop_
_entity.id
_entity.type
_entity.pdbx_description
1 polymer ?
#
loop_
_entity_poly.entity_id
_entity_poly.type
_entity_poly.pdbx_seq_one_letter_code
_entity_poly.pdbx_strand_id
1 'polypeptide(L)'
;MLSVWTPINSVYAGSKAAAWSATNALRGELAPQGTGVTGVIVGLIDTAMSAAWDFPKVSPASVVAVSYDGVARGDFEVLADDESRQIKALLSGRSEDLNAFVTEWLAGAAS
;
A
#
# COMPACT_ATOMS: atom_id res chain seq x y z
N MET A 1 -4.66 3.21 -1.15
CA MET A 1 -4.03 4.18 -2.07
C MET A 1 -2.54 3.93 -2.05
N LEU A 2 -1.89 3.88 -3.22
CA LEU A 2 -0.47 3.57 -3.47
C LEU A 2 0.53 4.56 -2.83
N SER A 3 0.02 5.51 -2.06
CA SER A 3 0.67 6.68 -1.49
C SER A 3 1.74 6.39 -0.44
N VAL A 4 2.02 5.12 -0.12
CA VAL A 4 3.04 4.74 0.87
C VAL A 4 4.45 4.92 0.28
N TRP A 5 4.63 4.56 -1.00
CA TRP A 5 5.95 4.52 -1.65
C TRP A 5 6.05 5.38 -2.91
N THR A 6 4.91 5.83 -3.46
CA THR A 6 4.91 6.67 -4.66
C THR A 6 5.30 8.12 -4.35
N PRO A 7 6.03 8.81 -5.24
CA PRO A 7 6.42 10.21 -5.08
C PRO A 7 5.27 11.20 -5.34
N ILE A 8 4.03 10.85 -4.97
CA ILE A 8 2.87 11.73 -5.09
C ILE A 8 2.91 12.73 -3.95
N ASN A 9 3.16 14.00 -4.27
CA ASN A 9 3.25 15.07 -3.28
C ASN A 9 1.87 15.38 -2.67
N SER A 10 1.55 14.71 -1.57
CA SER A 10 0.38 15.00 -0.74
C SER A 10 0.68 14.74 0.73
N VAL A 11 0.05 15.53 1.61
CA VAL A 11 0.12 15.29 3.07
C VAL A 11 -0.37 13.89 3.43
N TYR A 12 -1.37 13.40 2.69
CA TYR A 12 -1.87 12.04 2.82
C TYR A 12 -0.76 11.00 2.55
N ALA A 13 -0.04 11.12 1.44
CA ALA A 13 1.09 10.23 1.11
C ALA A 13 2.20 10.29 2.19
N GLY A 14 2.59 11.49 2.61
CA GLY A 14 3.58 11.66 3.68
C GLY A 14 3.17 10.97 4.98
N SER A 15 1.90 11.12 5.40
CA SER A 15 1.40 10.46 6.61
C SER A 15 1.38 8.92 6.48
N LYS A 16 1.08 8.38 5.29
CA LYS A 16 1.09 6.93 5.04
C LYS A 16 2.51 6.36 5.03
N ALA A 17 3.47 7.08 4.46
CA ALA A 17 4.88 6.71 4.53
C ALA A 17 5.41 6.73 5.97
N ALA A 18 5.04 7.75 6.76
CA ALA A 18 5.40 7.81 8.17
C ALA A 18 4.78 6.65 8.97
N ALA A 19 3.50 6.34 8.74
CA ALA A 19 2.84 5.20 9.37
C ALA A 19 3.48 3.86 8.99
N TRP A 20 3.91 3.70 7.74
CA TRP A 20 4.66 2.53 7.30
C TRP A 20 5.99 2.40 8.04
N SER A 21 6.78 3.48 8.13
CA SER A 21 8.03 3.49 8.90
C SER A 21 7.80 3.12 10.37
N ALA A 22 6.80 3.70 11.02
CA ALA A 22 6.42 3.37 12.40
C ALA A 22 6.00 1.90 12.55
N THR A 23 5.24 1.34 11.59
CA THR A 23 4.85 -0.08 11.58
C THR A 23 6.07 -1.00 11.55
N ASN A 24 7.10 -0.65 10.78
CA ASN A 24 8.34 -1.43 10.73
C ASN A 24 9.08 -1.39 12.08
N ALA A 25 9.17 -0.24 12.74
CA ALA A 25 9.78 -0.12 14.06
C ALA A 25 9.04 -0.96 15.11
N LEU A 26 7.71 -0.88 15.12
CA LEU A 26 6.86 -1.61 16.07
C LEU A 26 7.02 -3.13 15.99
N ARG A 27 7.39 -3.70 14.83
CA ARG A 27 7.69 -5.14 14.73
C ARG A 27 8.83 -5.56 15.66
N GLY A 28 9.88 -4.75 15.74
CA GLY A 28 11.01 -5.01 16.63
C GLY A 28 10.65 -4.78 18.10
N GLU A 29 9.96 -3.67 18.39
CA GLU A 29 9.60 -3.29 19.76
C GLU A 29 8.62 -4.28 20.41
N LEU A 30 7.68 -4.81 19.64
CA LEU A 30 6.62 -5.69 20.15
C LEU A 30 6.94 -7.19 20.01
N ALA A 31 8.03 -7.56 19.33
CA ALA A 31 8.46 -8.95 19.21
C ALA A 31 8.74 -9.64 20.55
N PRO A 32 9.39 -9.02 21.57
CA PRO A 32 9.68 -9.68 22.85
C PRO A 32 8.44 -10.13 23.63
N GLN A 33 7.30 -9.46 23.42
CA GLN A 33 6.01 -9.82 24.02
C GLN A 33 5.17 -10.74 23.12
N GLY A 34 5.75 -11.29 22.05
CA GLY A 34 5.07 -12.21 21.12
C GLY A 34 3.97 -11.57 20.27
N THR A 35 4.00 -10.25 20.07
CA THR A 35 2.99 -9.53 19.27
C THR A 35 3.49 -9.32 17.84
N GLY A 36 2.78 -9.90 16.87
CA GLY A 36 3.03 -9.67 15.45
C GLY A 36 2.44 -8.33 14.98
N VAL A 37 3.13 -7.67 14.04
CA VAL A 37 2.68 -6.39 13.46
C VAL A 37 2.69 -6.49 11.94
N THR A 38 1.48 -6.49 11.36
CA THR A 38 1.25 -6.57 9.92
C THR A 38 0.83 -5.21 9.38
N GLY A 39 1.51 -4.75 8.34
CA GLY A 39 1.07 -3.62 7.52
C GLY A 39 0.24 -4.12 6.36
N VAL A 40 -0.95 -3.55 6.15
CA VAL A 40 -1.77 -3.79 4.95
C VAL A 40 -1.58 -2.62 3.99
N ILE A 41 -1.02 -2.92 2.82
CA ILE A 41 -0.77 -1.95 1.75
C ILE A 41 -1.69 -2.29 0.59
N VAL A 42 -2.34 -1.25 0.09
CA VAL A 42 -3.52 -1.38 -0.76
C VAL A 42 -3.61 -0.17 -1.69
N GLY A 43 -4.04 -0.39 -2.93
CA GLY A 43 -4.51 0.55 -3.93
C GLY A 43 -5.84 1.21 -3.55
N LEU A 44 -6.64 1.66 -4.52
CA LEU A 44 -7.94 2.28 -4.22
C LEU A 44 -8.96 1.21 -3.88
N ILE A 45 -9.65 1.37 -2.75
CA ILE A 45 -10.68 0.43 -2.29
C ILE A 45 -12.05 1.03 -2.57
N ASP A 46 -12.98 0.26 -3.14
CA ASP A 46 -14.34 0.70 -3.42
C ASP A 46 -15.15 0.97 -2.15
N THR A 47 -15.00 2.18 -1.63
CA THR A 47 -15.56 2.67 -0.37
C THR A 47 -15.99 4.12 -0.53
N ALA A 48 -16.81 4.62 0.41
CA ALA A 48 -17.24 6.02 0.45
C ALA A 48 -16.06 7.02 0.42
N MET A 49 -14.94 6.70 1.08
CA MET A 49 -13.72 7.53 1.05
C MET A 49 -13.22 7.73 -0.38
N SER A 50 -13.39 6.74 -1.25
CA SER A 50 -12.91 6.74 -2.62
C SER A 50 -13.93 7.15 -3.68
N ALA A 51 -15.15 7.52 -3.27
CA ALA A 51 -16.27 7.69 -4.18
C ALA A 51 -16.03 8.79 -5.23
N ALA A 52 -15.23 9.80 -4.89
CA ALA A 52 -14.89 10.91 -5.78
C ALA A 52 -13.86 10.58 -6.87
N TRP A 53 -13.23 9.40 -6.83
CA TRP A 53 -12.22 9.00 -7.80
C TRP A 53 -12.75 7.89 -8.71
N ASP A 54 -12.78 8.15 -10.00
CA ASP A 54 -13.19 7.17 -11.01
C ASP A 54 -11.97 6.40 -11.54
N PHE A 55 -11.49 5.49 -10.68
CA PHE A 55 -10.37 4.59 -10.98
C PHE A 55 -10.79 3.14 -10.83
N PRO A 56 -10.05 2.19 -11.41
CA PRO A 56 -10.10 0.80 -10.98
C PRO A 56 -9.92 0.70 -9.46
N LYS A 57 -10.81 -0.04 -8.81
CA LYS A 57 -10.83 -0.21 -7.35
C LYS A 57 -10.88 -1.69 -6.98
N VAL A 58 -10.13 -2.05 -5.95
CA VAL A 58 -10.24 -3.36 -5.32
C VAL A 58 -11.49 -3.40 -4.43
N SER A 59 -12.17 -4.55 -4.39
CA SER A 59 -13.34 -4.70 -3.52
C SER A 59 -12.92 -4.72 -2.04
N PRO A 60 -13.69 -4.10 -1.13
CA PRO A 60 -13.42 -4.17 0.31
C PRO A 60 -13.35 -5.60 0.83
N ALA A 61 -14.24 -6.48 0.35
CA ALA A 61 -14.28 -7.87 0.75
C ALA A 61 -12.99 -8.62 0.39
N SER A 62 -12.42 -8.36 -0.80
CA SER A 62 -11.13 -8.94 -1.22
C SER A 62 -10.00 -8.46 -0.32
N VAL A 63 -9.91 -7.15 -0.05
CA VAL A 63 -8.88 -6.60 0.85
C VAL A 63 -8.95 -7.24 2.23
N VAL A 64 -10.15 -7.39 2.78
CA VAL A 64 -10.38 -8.03 4.08
C VAL A 64 -9.91 -9.48 4.07
N ALA A 65 -10.32 -10.28 3.08
CA ALA A 65 -9.94 -11.69 2.98
C ALA A 65 -8.40 -11.84 2.91
N VAL A 66 -7.75 -11.11 2.01
CA VAL A 66 -6.29 -11.17 1.83
C VAL A 66 -5.54 -10.67 3.07
N SER A 67 -6.09 -9.67 3.77
CA SER A 67 -5.51 -9.17 5.03
C SER A 67 -5.56 -10.23 6.13
N TYR A 68 -6.70 -10.90 6.30
CA TYR A 68 -6.82 -11.95 7.32
C TYR A 68 -5.91 -13.13 7.02
N ASP A 69 -5.82 -13.57 5.77
CA ASP A 69 -4.90 -14.63 5.36
C ASP A 69 -3.44 -14.27 5.68
N GLY A 70 -3.03 -13.04 5.36
CA GLY A 70 -1.67 -12.58 5.65
C GLY A 70 -1.36 -12.48 7.14
N VAL A 71 -2.31 -11.97 7.94
CA VAL A 71 -2.18 -11.96 9.41
C VAL A 71 -2.06 -13.38 9.96
N ALA A 72 -2.88 -14.33 9.46
CA ALA A 72 -2.83 -15.73 9.89
C ALA A 72 -1.49 -16.41 9.54
N ARG A 73 -0.83 -16.00 8.46
CA ARG A 73 0.52 -16.47 8.09
C ARG A 73 1.65 -15.78 8.85
N GLY A 74 1.36 -14.71 9.59
CA GLY A 74 2.38 -13.87 10.23
C GLY A 74 3.13 -12.97 9.25
N ASP A 75 2.53 -12.64 8.11
CA ASP A 75 3.14 -11.77 7.11
C ASP A 75 3.36 -10.36 7.68
N PHE A 76 4.56 -9.82 7.49
CA PHE A 76 4.87 -8.44 7.88
C PHE A 76 4.17 -7.41 6.99
N GLU A 77 4.08 -7.67 5.70
CA GLU A 77 3.42 -6.81 4.72
C GLU A 77 2.43 -7.63 3.89
N VAL A 78 1.18 -7.18 3.87
CA VAL A 78 0.15 -7.68 2.96
C VAL A 78 -0.04 -6.69 1.84
N LEU A 79 0.21 -7.13 0.61
CA LEU A 79 -0.08 -6.37 -0.61
C LEU A 79 -1.44 -6.85 -1.12
N ALA A 80 -2.48 -6.03 -0.95
CA ALA A 80 -3.87 -6.47 -1.07
C ALA A 80 -4.43 -6.52 -2.50
N ASP A 81 -3.67 -6.01 -3.46
CA ASP A 81 -4.06 -5.86 -4.87
C ASP A 81 -2.83 -5.86 -5.79
N ASP A 82 -3.06 -5.90 -7.10
CA ASP A 82 -2.00 -6.02 -8.08
C ASP A 82 -1.15 -4.75 -8.18
N GLU A 83 -1.75 -3.57 -8.02
CA GLU A 83 -1.03 -2.30 -8.07
C GLU A 83 -0.02 -2.19 -6.91
N SER A 84 -0.41 -2.56 -5.69
CA SER A 84 0.49 -2.57 -4.54
C SER A 84 1.64 -3.56 -4.71
N ARG A 85 1.39 -4.72 -5.35
CA ARG A 85 2.43 -5.70 -5.71
C ARG A 85 3.39 -5.17 -6.76
N GLN A 86 2.88 -4.55 -7.83
CA GLN A 86 3.68 -3.97 -8.90
C GLN A 86 4.60 -2.87 -8.37
N ILE A 87 4.07 -1.92 -7.60
CA ILE A 87 4.89 -0.84 -7.04
C ILE A 87 5.95 -1.38 -6.09
N LYS A 88 5.60 -2.33 -5.21
CA LYS A 88 6.57 -2.93 -4.30
C LYS A 88 7.73 -3.57 -5.05
N ALA A 89 7.48 -4.23 -6.18
CA ALA A 89 8.51 -4.85 -7.01
C ALA A 89 9.45 -3.80 -7.66
N LEU A 90 8.97 -2.60 -7.94
CA LEU A 90 9.77 -1.51 -8.52
C LEU A 90 10.70 -0.84 -7.50
N LEU A 91 10.44 -0.97 -6.19
CA LEU A 91 11.22 -0.26 -5.16
C LEU A 91 12.67 -0.74 -5.03
N SER A 92 12.99 -1.94 -5.51
CA SER A 92 14.38 -2.44 -5.58
C SER A 92 15.12 -1.98 -6.84
N GLY A 93 14.42 -1.35 -7.78
CA GLY A 93 14.98 -0.85 -9.03
C GLY A 93 15.47 0.61 -8.93
N ARG A 94 15.59 1.26 -10.08
CA ARG A 94 15.95 2.68 -10.14
C ARG A 94 14.73 3.54 -9.80
N SER A 95 14.95 4.65 -9.09
CA SER A 95 13.88 5.60 -8.76
C SER A 95 13.18 6.14 -10.01
N GLU A 96 13.92 6.26 -11.12
CA GLU A 96 13.39 6.68 -12.41
C GLU A 96 12.39 5.68 -13.01
N ASP A 97 12.57 4.38 -12.78
CA ASP A 97 11.65 3.33 -13.27
C ASP A 97 10.32 3.42 -12.51
N LEU A 98 10.38 3.59 -11.18
CA LEU A 98 9.20 3.84 -10.35
C LEU A 98 8.50 5.14 -10.79
N ASN A 99 9.26 6.21 -11.03
CA ASN A 99 8.69 7.49 -11.42
C ASN A 99 8.02 7.42 -12.80
N ALA A 100 8.61 6.70 -13.75
CA ALA A 100 8.01 6.46 -15.07
C ALA A 100 6.68 5.72 -14.95
N PHE A 101 6.65 4.61 -14.20
CA PHE A 101 5.44 3.85 -13.93
C PHE A 101 4.33 4.71 -13.29
N VAL A 102 4.67 5.47 -12.25
CA VAL A 102 3.69 6.33 -11.55
C VAL A 102 3.17 7.43 -12.47
N THR A 103 4.01 8.00 -13.32
CA THR A 103 3.60 9.03 -14.28
C THR A 103 2.64 8.48 -15.32
N GLU A 104 2.93 7.30 -15.88
CA GLU A 104 2.03 6.62 -16.82
C GLU A 104 0.70 6.25 -16.16
N TRP A 105 0.75 5.71 -14.95
CA TRP A 105 -0.44 5.38 -14.16
C TRP A 105 -1.31 6.60 -13.90
N LEU A 106 -0.72 7.74 -13.52
CA LEU A 106 -1.44 9.01 -13.34
C LEU A 106 -2.01 9.56 -14.66
N ALA A 107 -1.35 9.32 -15.80
CA ALA A 107 -1.82 9.78 -17.11
C ALA A 107 -3.00 8.94 -17.62
N GLY A 108 -2.93 7.61 -17.50
CA GLY A 108 -4.04 6.70 -17.84
C GLY A 108 -5.23 6.83 -16.87
N ALA A 109 -4.97 7.41 -15.70
CA ALA A 109 -5.99 7.83 -14.75
C ALA A 109 -6.73 9.14 -15.14
N ALA A 110 -6.18 9.95 -16.04
CA ALA A 110 -6.79 11.22 -16.43
C ALA A 110 -7.61 11.13 -17.72
N SER A 111 -7.69 9.95 -18.33
CA SER A 111 -8.36 9.65 -19.61
C SER A 111 -9.61 8.79 -19.43
#